data_AF-A0A0F9FQG9-F1
#
_entry.id   AF-A0A0F9FQG9-F1
#
_cell.length_a   1.000
_cell.length_b   1.000
_cell.length_c   1.000
_cell.angle_alpha   90.00
_cell.angle_beta   90.00
_cell.angle_gamma   90.00
#
_symmetry.space_group_name_H-M   'P 1'
#
loop_
_entity.id
_entity.type
_entity.pdbx_description
1 polymer ?
#
loop_
_entity_poly.entity_id
_entity_poly.type
_entity_poly.pdbx_seq_one_letter_code
_entity_poly.pdbx_strand_id
1 'polypeptide(L)'
;MLTQIAFRPFTRVDVRRMHKMGVLDTPAVKSAYLDLGFDEEKATAMTEFTVQFNTEGDRDLTKTEILRALDRKVIDEDLAIIILDDIGLSFEAASVIVATHQAKVAMDLTDELSDIEIDRFIDGLIAEDELMDALALLDLTAGQLEVLMAKARKRRRRAEKMPSKADILRWHIADIIDRETADTLLDRIGIREEFRAIYLQESVASEEA
;
A
#
# COMPACT_ATOMS: atom_id res chain seq x y z
N MET A 1 -20.57 29.10 54.37
CA MET A 1 -19.33 28.40 54.01
C MET A 1 -19.72 27.33 52.99
N LEU A 2 -19.52 27.59 51.70
CA LEU A 2 -19.86 26.64 50.63
C LEU A 2 -18.55 26.07 50.09
N THR A 3 -18.15 24.93 50.65
CA THR A 3 -17.20 24.02 50.01
C THR A 3 -17.92 23.34 48.85
N GLN A 4 -18.10 24.05 47.73
CA GLN A 4 -18.40 23.38 46.47
C GLN A 4 -17.08 22.80 45.97
N ILE A 5 -17.02 21.48 45.90
CA ILE A 5 -15.95 20.76 45.22
C ILE A 5 -15.99 21.24 43.77
N ALA A 6 -14.97 21.96 43.32
CA ALA A 6 -14.86 22.39 41.94
C ALA A 6 -14.64 21.14 41.07
N PHE A 7 -15.72 20.61 40.49
CA PHE A 7 -15.61 19.60 39.46
C PHE A 7 -14.88 20.19 38.26
N ARG A 8 -14.07 19.36 37.58
CA ARG A 8 -13.42 19.78 36.33
C ARG A 8 -14.47 19.80 35.21
N PRO A 9 -14.72 20.94 34.55
CA PRO A 9 -15.63 20.98 33.41
C PRO A 9 -15.04 20.17 32.23
N PHE A 10 -15.90 19.72 31.33
CA PHE A 10 -15.48 19.08 30.09
C PHE A 10 -14.62 20.02 29.25
N THR A 11 -13.64 19.48 28.52
CA THR A 11 -12.86 20.30 27.59
C THR A 11 -13.69 20.62 26.34
N ARG A 12 -13.35 21.71 25.63
CA ARG A 12 -14.01 22.05 24.35
C ARG A 12 -13.88 20.93 23.31
N VAL A 13 -12.80 20.15 23.37
CA VAL A 13 -12.59 18.99 22.49
C VAL A 13 -13.58 17.88 22.85
N ASP A 14 -13.70 17.55 24.13
CA ASP A 14 -14.61 16.51 24.60
C ASP A 14 -16.06 16.87 24.34
N VAL A 15 -16.47 18.13 24.56
CA VAL A 15 -17.83 18.60 24.26
C VAL A 15 -18.21 18.36 22.79
N ARG A 16 -17.30 18.66 21.84
CA ARG A 16 -17.56 18.44 20.40
C ARG A 16 -17.64 16.95 20.05
N ARG A 17 -16.72 16.13 20.59
CA ARG A 17 -16.71 14.67 20.39
C ARG A 17 -17.96 14.02 20.99
N MET A 18 -18.34 14.41 22.20
CA MET A 18 -19.54 13.92 22.88
C MET A 18 -20.84 14.32 22.15
N HIS A 19 -20.91 15.52 21.56
CA HIS A 19 -22.01 15.88 20.66
C HIS A 19 -22.02 15.02 19.40
N LYS A 20 -20.86 14.81 18.75
CA LYS A 20 -20.72 13.98 17.54
C LYS A 20 -21.15 12.53 17.79
N MET A 21 -20.90 12.01 18.99
CA MET A 21 -21.28 10.67 19.43
C MET A 21 -22.70 10.56 19.99
N GLY A 22 -23.47 11.67 20.04
CA GLY A 22 -24.83 11.70 20.59
C GLY A 22 -24.91 11.55 22.11
N VAL A 23 -23.79 11.70 22.82
CA VAL A 23 -23.72 11.68 24.29
C VAL A 23 -24.25 12.99 24.89
N LEU A 24 -23.95 14.12 24.24
CA LEU A 24 -24.53 15.42 24.57
C LEU A 24 -25.51 15.83 23.48
N ASP A 25 -26.70 16.27 23.87
CA ASP A 25 -27.62 16.98 23.00
C ASP A 25 -27.29 18.48 22.94
N THR A 26 -27.91 19.23 22.03
CA THR A 26 -27.62 20.67 21.85
C THR A 26 -27.75 21.49 23.14
N PRO A 27 -28.77 21.30 24.00
CA PRO A 27 -28.83 21.96 25.30
C PRO A 27 -27.67 21.60 26.24
N ALA A 28 -27.27 20.32 26.32
CA ALA A 28 -26.18 19.89 27.17
C ALA A 28 -24.81 20.42 26.69
N VAL A 29 -24.63 20.55 25.37
CA VAL A 29 -23.45 21.24 24.80
C VAL A 29 -23.36 22.68 25.27
N LYS A 30 -24.47 23.42 25.24
CA LYS A 30 -24.52 24.80 25.73
C LYS A 30 -24.20 24.88 27.23
N SER A 31 -24.76 23.98 28.03
CA SER A 31 -24.47 23.91 29.47
C SER A 31 -22.98 23.67 29.73
N ALA A 32 -22.35 22.76 28.99
CA ALA A 32 -20.93 22.48 29.14
C ALA A 32 -20.03 23.69 28.80
N TYR A 33 -20.44 24.52 27.84
CA TYR A 33 -19.74 25.78 27.57
C TYR A 33 -19.95 26.83 28.68
N LEU A 34 -21.13 26.90 29.30
CA LEU A 34 -21.34 27.75 30.47
C LEU A 34 -20.45 27.32 31.65
N ASP A 35 -20.34 26.01 31.90
CA ASP A 35 -19.47 25.46 32.96
C ASP A 35 -17.98 25.76 32.73
N LEU A 36 -17.59 25.97 31.48
CA LEU A 36 -16.25 26.43 31.08
C LEU A 36 -16.02 27.93 31.30
N GLY A 37 -17.05 28.68 31.73
CA GLY A 37 -16.98 30.11 32.00
C GLY A 37 -17.27 31.00 30.80
N PHE A 38 -17.86 30.47 29.72
CA PHE A 38 -18.39 31.30 28.65
C PHE A 38 -19.65 32.05 29.13
N ASP A 39 -19.84 33.27 28.65
CA ASP A 39 -21.12 33.97 28.80
C ASP A 39 -22.20 33.37 27.88
N GLU A 40 -23.45 33.77 28.08
CA GLU A 40 -24.61 33.22 27.38
C GLU A 40 -24.51 33.35 25.84
N GLU A 41 -23.99 34.48 25.36
CA GLU A 41 -23.81 34.76 23.94
C GLU A 41 -22.74 33.83 23.35
N LYS A 42 -21.57 33.74 23.98
CA LYS A 42 -20.48 32.88 23.53
C LYS A 42 -20.80 31.40 23.64
N ALA A 43 -21.49 30.98 24.70
CA ALA A 43 -21.93 29.60 24.85
C ALA A 43 -22.92 29.20 23.75
N THR A 44 -23.81 30.12 23.37
CA THR A 44 -24.74 29.91 22.23
C THR A 44 -23.97 29.81 20.92
N ALA A 45 -23.07 30.75 20.62
CA ALA A 45 -22.25 30.72 19.41
C ALA A 45 -21.37 29.45 19.31
N MET A 46 -20.77 29.03 20.43
CA MET A 46 -19.98 27.79 20.49
C MET A 46 -20.85 26.53 20.29
N THR A 47 -22.10 26.56 20.75
CA THR A 47 -23.05 25.47 20.53
C THR A 47 -23.43 25.36 19.06
N GLU A 48 -23.79 26.48 18.43
CA GLU A 48 -24.10 26.54 17.00
C GLU A 48 -22.92 26.08 16.15
N PHE A 49 -21.71 26.55 16.48
CA PHE A 49 -20.48 26.08 15.84
C PHE A 49 -20.31 24.58 15.99
N THR A 50 -20.53 24.02 17.19
CA THR A 50 -20.39 22.57 17.44
C THR A 50 -21.41 21.76 16.64
N VAL A 51 -22.64 22.25 16.53
CA VAL A 51 -23.68 21.63 15.71
C VAL A 51 -23.27 21.67 14.25
N GLN A 52 -22.94 22.84 13.70
CA GLN A 52 -22.54 23.00 12.30
C GLN A 52 -21.29 22.17 11.98
N PHE A 53 -20.25 22.24 12.81
CA PHE A 53 -19.01 21.47 12.66
C PHE A 53 -19.25 19.95 12.63
N ASN A 54 -20.24 19.45 13.37
CA ASN A 54 -20.60 18.02 13.35
C ASN A 54 -21.63 17.67 12.26
N THR A 55 -22.27 18.66 11.63
CA THR A 55 -23.32 18.46 10.59
C THR A 55 -22.77 18.64 9.18
N GLU A 56 -21.84 19.58 9.00
CA GLU A 56 -20.96 19.65 7.84
C GLU A 56 -20.01 18.47 7.94
N GLY A 57 -20.43 17.32 7.42
CA GLY A 57 -19.55 16.18 7.26
C GLY A 57 -18.31 16.67 6.53
N ASP A 58 -17.16 16.63 7.22
CA ASP A 58 -15.87 16.65 6.56
C ASP A 58 -16.01 15.75 5.34
N ARG A 59 -15.70 16.27 4.15
CA ARG A 59 -15.59 15.46 2.93
C ARG A 59 -14.88 14.17 3.33
N ASP A 60 -15.61 13.06 3.37
CA ASP A 60 -15.24 11.83 4.06
C ASP A 60 -13.86 11.37 3.58
N LEU A 61 -12.80 11.89 4.20
CA LEU A 61 -11.44 11.48 3.94
C LEU A 61 -11.38 10.07 4.46
N THR A 62 -11.40 9.13 3.52
CA THR A 62 -11.32 7.73 3.87
C THR A 62 -9.93 7.49 4.46
N LYS A 63 -9.83 6.54 5.40
CA LYS A 63 -8.53 6.02 5.88
C LYS A 63 -7.56 5.76 4.72
N THR A 64 -8.06 5.23 3.60
CA THR A 64 -7.28 4.96 2.39
C THR A 64 -6.70 6.22 1.74
N GLU A 65 -7.45 7.32 1.66
CA GLU A 65 -6.96 8.57 1.08
C GLU A 65 -5.89 9.22 1.96
N ILE A 66 -6.07 9.16 3.29
CA ILE A 66 -5.09 9.67 4.25
C ILE A 66 -3.77 8.88 4.14
N LEU A 67 -3.86 7.54 4.13
CA LEU A 67 -2.67 6.69 3.96
C LEU A 67 -2.00 6.89 2.59
N ARG A 68 -2.75 7.09 1.50
CA ARG A 68 -2.19 7.44 0.19
C ARG A 68 -1.49 8.80 0.18
N ALA A 69 -2.01 9.78 0.91
CA ALA A 69 -1.38 11.08 1.04
C ALA A 69 -0.05 10.97 1.82
N LEU A 70 -0.02 10.13 2.86
CA LEU A 70 1.19 9.80 3.60
C LEU A 70 2.24 9.10 2.71
N ASP A 71 1.82 8.10 1.91
CA ASP A 71 2.71 7.39 0.99
C ASP A 71 3.39 8.32 -0.02
N ARG A 72 2.60 9.28 -0.54
CA ARG A 72 3.06 10.30 -1.48
C ARG A 72 3.81 11.45 -0.83
N LYS A 73 4.06 11.38 0.49
CA LYS A 73 4.72 12.44 1.28
C LYS A 73 4.03 13.80 1.16
N VAL A 74 2.72 13.80 0.89
CA VAL A 74 1.88 15.01 0.87
C VAL A 74 1.62 15.48 2.30
N ILE A 75 1.51 14.54 3.23
CA ILE A 75 1.41 14.75 4.68
C ILE A 75 2.47 13.90 5.39
N ASP A 76 2.82 14.30 6.62
CA ASP A 76 3.69 13.53 7.50
C ASP A 76 2.90 12.60 8.44
N GLU A 77 3.61 11.83 9.25
CA GLU A 77 3.04 10.86 10.19
C GLU A 77 2.17 11.53 11.25
N ASP A 78 2.66 12.63 11.83
CA ASP A 78 1.96 13.37 12.88
C ASP A 78 0.62 13.90 12.38
N LEU A 79 0.62 14.51 11.18
CA LEU A 79 -0.60 15.00 10.55
C LEU A 79 -1.54 13.86 10.13
N ALA A 80 -1.01 12.74 9.64
CA ALA A 80 -1.83 11.57 9.32
C ALA A 80 -2.54 11.01 10.56
N ILE A 81 -1.86 10.95 11.72
CA ILE A 81 -2.45 10.50 12.98
C ILE A 81 -3.57 11.45 13.43
N ILE A 82 -3.34 12.76 13.35
CA ILE A 82 -4.35 13.78 13.70
C ILE A 82 -5.60 13.63 12.84
N ILE A 83 -5.45 13.52 11.52
CA ILE A 83 -6.59 13.40 10.60
C ILE A 83 -7.33 12.07 10.80
N LEU A 84 -6.60 10.98 11.07
CA LEU A 84 -7.23 9.70 11.42
C LEU A 84 -8.04 9.78 12.73
N ASP A 85 -7.57 10.57 13.69
CA ASP A 85 -8.30 10.83 14.94
C ASP A 85 -9.58 11.64 14.74
N ASP A 86 -9.51 12.67 13.88
CA ASP A 86 -10.66 13.52 13.53
C ASP A 86 -11.79 12.73 12.84
N ILE A 87 -11.45 11.69 12.06
CA ILE A 87 -12.43 10.76 11.45
C ILE A 87 -12.90 9.64 12.40
N GLY A 88 -12.46 9.64 13.65
CA GLY A 88 -12.99 8.78 14.72
C GLY A 88 -12.17 7.55 15.07
N LEU A 89 -10.92 7.42 14.61
CA LEU A 89 -9.99 6.41 15.14
C LEU A 89 -9.35 6.96 16.42
N SER A 90 -9.14 6.17 17.48
CA SER A 90 -8.38 6.72 18.62
C SER A 90 -6.94 7.03 18.20
N PHE A 91 -6.30 8.00 18.86
CA PHE A 91 -4.88 8.31 18.66
C PHE A 91 -3.97 7.07 18.65
N GLU A 92 -4.19 6.12 19.57
CA GLU A 92 -3.43 4.87 19.64
C GLU A 92 -3.69 3.99 18.40
N ALA A 93 -4.96 3.87 17.98
CA ALA A 93 -5.32 3.10 16.80
C ALA A 93 -4.75 3.73 15.52
N ALA A 94 -4.82 5.06 15.39
CA ALA A 94 -4.24 5.82 14.29
C ALA A 94 -2.71 5.63 14.22
N SER A 95 -2.02 5.69 15.36
CA SER A 95 -0.58 5.45 15.45
C SER A 95 -0.18 4.06 14.98
N VAL A 96 -0.89 3.02 15.43
CA VAL A 96 -0.63 1.63 15.00
C VAL A 96 -0.90 1.45 13.49
N ILE A 97 -1.96 2.08 12.99
CA ILE A 97 -2.33 2.04 11.56
C ILE A 97 -1.22 2.65 10.70
N VAL A 98 -0.75 3.84 11.06
CA VAL A 98 0.31 4.55 10.32
C VAL A 98 1.60 3.72 10.32
N ALA A 99 2.04 3.26 11.49
CA ALA A 99 3.26 2.46 11.60
C ALA A 99 3.19 1.14 10.80
N THR A 100 2.07 0.43 10.88
CA THR A 100 1.88 -0.83 10.14
C THR A 100 1.84 -0.59 8.63
N HIS A 101 1.19 0.50 8.20
CA HIS A 101 1.12 0.87 6.80
C HIS A 101 2.50 1.22 6.23
N GLN A 102 3.29 2.01 6.95
CA GLN A 102 4.66 2.33 6.54
C GLN A 102 5.57 1.11 6.49
N ALA A 103 5.46 0.21 7.48
CA ALA A 103 6.19 -1.06 7.46
C ALA A 103 5.82 -1.87 6.22
N LYS A 104 4.53 -1.94 5.88
CA LYS A 104 4.08 -2.60 4.64
C LYS A 104 4.67 -1.94 3.39
N VAL A 105 4.63 -0.61 3.28
CA VAL A 105 5.15 0.10 2.11
C VAL A 105 6.66 -0.12 1.94
N ALA A 106 7.41 -0.13 3.04
CA ALA A 106 8.83 -0.48 3.03
C ALA A 106 9.08 -1.92 2.57
N MET A 107 8.25 -2.87 3.02
CA MET A 107 8.32 -4.27 2.57
C MET A 107 7.99 -4.41 1.08
N ASP A 108 6.90 -3.78 0.61
CA ASP A 108 6.47 -3.82 -0.79
C ASP A 108 7.57 -3.25 -1.72
N LEU A 109 8.22 -2.13 -1.32
CA LEU A 109 9.35 -1.56 -2.05
C LEU A 109 10.56 -2.51 -2.10
N THR A 110 10.87 -3.14 -0.96
CA THR A 110 11.98 -4.09 -0.85
C THR A 110 11.76 -5.31 -1.75
N ASP A 111 10.53 -5.82 -1.78
CA ASP A 111 10.12 -6.93 -2.64
C ASP A 111 10.26 -6.55 -4.13
N GLU A 112 9.81 -5.36 -4.53
CA GLU A 112 9.91 -4.87 -5.91
C GLU A 112 11.38 -4.72 -6.35
N LEU A 113 12.23 -4.09 -5.52
CA LEU A 113 13.66 -3.95 -5.81
C LEU A 113 14.36 -5.31 -5.88
N SER A 114 14.01 -6.23 -4.98
CA SER A 114 14.57 -7.58 -4.99
C SER A 114 14.21 -8.32 -6.28
N ASP A 115 12.97 -8.22 -6.74
CA ASP A 115 12.53 -8.88 -7.97
C ASP A 115 13.23 -8.31 -9.21
N ILE A 116 13.46 -7.00 -9.28
CA ILE A 116 14.23 -6.35 -10.36
C ILE A 116 15.64 -6.93 -10.44
N GLU A 117 16.35 -7.03 -9.32
CA GLU A 117 17.73 -7.55 -9.31
C GLU A 117 17.76 -9.05 -9.64
N ILE A 118 16.78 -9.82 -9.17
CA ILE A 118 16.63 -11.23 -9.53
C ILE A 118 16.41 -11.40 -11.04
N ASP A 119 15.61 -10.56 -11.67
CA ASP A 119 15.36 -10.61 -13.11
C ASP A 119 16.63 -10.27 -13.90
N ARG A 120 17.38 -9.24 -13.50
CA ARG A 120 18.71 -8.94 -14.08
C ARG A 120 19.66 -10.14 -14.00
N PHE A 121 19.64 -10.88 -12.90
CA PHE A 121 20.45 -12.09 -12.72
C PHE A 121 19.98 -13.26 -13.60
N ILE A 122 18.67 -13.44 -13.78
CA ILE A 122 18.09 -14.47 -14.65
C ILE A 122 18.42 -14.18 -16.11
N ASP A 123 18.37 -12.91 -16.51
CA ASP A 123 18.70 -12.44 -17.85
C ASP A 123 20.21 -12.45 -18.14
N GLY A 124 21.03 -12.75 -17.13
CA GLY A 124 22.49 -12.81 -17.24
C GLY A 124 23.17 -11.44 -17.33
N LEU A 125 22.47 -10.36 -16.98
CA LEU A 125 23.01 -9.00 -16.95
C LEU A 125 23.95 -8.77 -15.75
N ILE A 126 23.78 -9.56 -14.69
CA ILE A 126 24.64 -9.55 -13.50
C ILE A 126 25.04 -10.97 -13.08
N ALA A 127 26.19 -11.07 -12.43
CA ALA A 127 26.70 -12.27 -11.80
C ALA A 127 26.06 -12.53 -10.43
N GLU A 128 26.34 -13.70 -9.84
CA GLU A 128 25.72 -14.12 -8.58
C GLU A 128 26.22 -13.34 -7.36
N ASP A 129 27.50 -12.98 -7.35
CA ASP A 129 28.12 -12.10 -6.37
C ASP A 129 27.55 -10.67 -6.48
N GLU A 130 27.36 -10.15 -7.69
CA GLU A 130 26.71 -8.86 -7.91
C GLU A 130 25.25 -8.84 -7.43
N LEU A 131 24.49 -9.93 -7.62
CA LEU A 131 23.13 -10.06 -7.07
C LEU A 131 23.15 -10.06 -5.53
N MET A 132 24.09 -10.79 -4.93
CA MET A 132 24.22 -10.86 -3.48
C MET A 132 24.50 -9.47 -2.88
N ASP A 133 25.43 -8.72 -3.49
CA ASP A 133 25.77 -7.36 -3.07
C ASP A 133 24.58 -6.41 -3.24
N ALA A 134 23.84 -6.51 -4.36
CA ALA A 134 22.66 -5.68 -4.60
C ALA A 134 21.53 -5.96 -3.58
N LEU A 135 21.24 -7.22 -3.28
CA LEU A 135 20.22 -7.58 -2.28
C LEU A 135 20.66 -7.22 -0.85
N ALA A 136 21.95 -7.29 -0.54
CA ALA A 136 22.46 -6.91 0.78
C ALA A 136 22.26 -5.41 1.09
N LEU A 137 22.15 -4.55 0.08
CA LEU A 137 21.86 -3.13 0.23
C LEU A 137 20.39 -2.83 0.59
N LEU A 138 19.50 -3.82 0.52
CA LEU A 138 18.06 -3.67 0.77
C LEU A 138 17.66 -3.90 2.24
N ASP A 139 18.62 -3.82 3.18
CA ASP A 139 18.42 -4.01 4.64
C ASP A 139 17.69 -5.32 5.00
N LEU A 140 17.92 -6.36 4.20
CA LEU A 140 17.35 -7.69 4.40
C LEU A 140 18.05 -8.40 5.56
N THR A 141 17.29 -9.16 6.34
CA THR A 141 17.89 -10.12 7.28
C THR A 141 18.65 -11.21 6.52
N ALA A 142 19.66 -11.82 7.17
CA ALA A 142 20.44 -12.90 6.58
C ALA A 142 19.56 -14.07 6.05
N GLY A 143 18.49 -14.43 6.77
CA GLY A 143 17.57 -15.47 6.34
C GLY A 143 16.74 -15.07 5.10
N GLN A 144 16.34 -13.81 4.99
CA GLN A 144 15.64 -13.32 3.79
C GLN A 144 16.56 -13.34 2.57
N LEU A 145 17.81 -12.87 2.73
CA LEU A 145 18.81 -12.90 1.67
C LEU A 145 19.06 -14.32 1.17
N GLU A 146 19.24 -15.29 2.07
CA GLU A 146 19.41 -16.71 1.70
C GLU A 146 18.22 -17.24 0.88
N VAL A 147 17.00 -16.93 1.31
CA VAL A 147 15.78 -17.37 0.61
C VAL A 147 15.70 -16.76 -0.78
N LEU A 148 15.96 -15.46 -0.94
CA LEU A 148 15.94 -14.78 -2.24
C LEU A 148 17.02 -15.33 -3.17
N MET A 149 18.24 -15.52 -2.67
CA MET A 149 19.33 -16.14 -3.45
C MET A 149 18.97 -17.56 -3.90
N ALA A 150 18.38 -18.37 -3.02
CA ALA A 150 17.90 -19.71 -3.38
C ALA A 150 16.79 -19.66 -4.45
N LYS A 151 15.87 -18.69 -4.35
CA LYS A 151 14.79 -18.45 -5.33
C LYS A 151 15.36 -18.02 -6.69
N ALA A 152 16.32 -17.10 -6.70
CA ALA A 152 17.01 -16.62 -7.89
C ALA A 152 17.75 -17.74 -8.62
N ARG A 153 18.59 -18.51 -7.90
CA ARG A 153 19.29 -19.70 -8.45
C ARG A 153 18.31 -20.72 -9.04
N LYS A 154 17.17 -20.95 -8.38
CA LYS A 154 16.13 -21.87 -8.87
C LYS A 154 15.48 -21.35 -10.16
N ARG A 155 15.17 -20.04 -10.25
CA ARG A 155 14.61 -19.40 -11.45
C ARG A 155 15.61 -19.46 -12.61
N ARG A 156 16.87 -19.09 -12.38
CA ARG A 156 17.94 -19.16 -13.40
C ARG A 156 18.15 -20.57 -13.94
N ARG A 157 18.24 -21.60 -13.08
CA ARG A 157 18.32 -23.00 -13.54
C ARG A 157 17.12 -23.47 -14.35
N ARG A 158 15.93 -22.91 -14.10
CA ARG A 158 14.74 -23.20 -14.93
C ARG A 158 14.88 -22.54 -16.29
N ALA A 159 15.30 -21.28 -16.34
CA ALA A 159 15.55 -20.55 -17.58
C ALA A 159 16.65 -21.23 -18.43
N GLU A 160 17.78 -21.63 -17.85
CA GLU A 160 18.87 -22.36 -18.54
C GLU A 160 18.42 -23.70 -19.15
N LYS A 161 17.41 -24.35 -18.57
CA LYS A 161 16.84 -25.61 -19.07
C LYS A 161 15.76 -25.40 -20.12
N MET A 162 15.23 -24.19 -20.26
CA MET A 162 14.19 -23.90 -21.23
C MET A 162 14.83 -23.56 -22.58
N PRO A 163 14.26 -24.07 -23.68
CA PRO A 163 14.68 -23.66 -25.01
C PRO A 163 14.35 -22.20 -25.26
N SER A 164 15.16 -21.53 -26.08
CA SER A 164 14.88 -20.13 -26.46
C SER A 164 13.67 -20.06 -27.40
N LYS A 165 13.04 -18.87 -27.50
CA LYS A 165 12.00 -18.61 -28.51
C LYS A 165 12.44 -19.06 -29.92
N ALA A 166 13.68 -18.73 -30.29
CA ALA A 166 14.23 -19.08 -31.59
C ALA A 166 14.37 -20.59 -31.80
N ASP A 167 14.77 -21.33 -30.75
CA ASP A 167 14.83 -22.79 -30.80
C ASP A 167 13.45 -23.39 -30.99
N ILE A 168 12.46 -22.92 -30.23
CA ILE A 168 11.08 -23.41 -30.28
C ILE A 168 10.48 -23.17 -31.67
N LEU A 169 10.61 -21.96 -32.23
CA LEU A 169 10.10 -21.65 -33.56
C LEU A 169 10.81 -22.47 -34.64
N ARG A 170 12.13 -22.64 -34.55
CA ARG A 170 12.88 -23.49 -35.47
C ARG A 170 12.43 -24.94 -35.42
N TRP A 171 12.17 -25.48 -34.23
CA TRP A 171 11.64 -26.84 -34.08
C TRP A 171 10.24 -26.97 -34.66
N HIS A 172 9.42 -25.93 -34.55
CA HIS A 172 8.09 -25.92 -35.14
C HIS A 172 8.12 -25.89 -36.68
N ILE A 173 8.92 -24.99 -37.26
CA ILE A 173 9.14 -24.91 -38.72
C ILE A 173 9.68 -26.23 -39.26
N ALA A 174 10.66 -26.81 -38.58
CA ALA A 174 11.24 -28.10 -38.97
C ALA A 174 10.32 -29.31 -38.73
N ASP A 175 9.06 -29.08 -38.33
CA ASP A 175 8.05 -30.10 -38.00
C ASP A 175 8.53 -31.13 -36.94
N ILE A 176 9.48 -30.72 -36.09
CA ILE A 176 10.01 -31.51 -34.96
C ILE A 176 9.00 -31.49 -33.79
N ILE A 177 8.26 -30.39 -33.66
CA ILE A 177 7.18 -30.21 -32.69
C ILE A 177 5.95 -29.65 -33.38
N ASP A 178 4.76 -30.08 -32.94
CA ASP A 178 3.49 -29.54 -33.45
C ASP A 178 3.20 -28.14 -32.89
N ARG A 179 2.20 -27.48 -33.48
CA ARG A 179 1.80 -26.12 -33.11
C ARG A 179 1.34 -26.01 -31.65
N GLU A 180 0.66 -27.02 -31.12
CA GLU A 180 0.17 -27.03 -29.74
C GLU A 180 1.34 -27.11 -28.74
N THR A 181 2.33 -27.97 -29.03
CA THR A 181 3.56 -28.11 -28.25
C THR A 181 4.39 -26.83 -28.33
N ALA A 182 4.51 -26.22 -29.51
CA ALA A 182 5.20 -24.95 -29.69
C ALA A 182 4.53 -23.81 -28.90
N ASP A 183 3.20 -23.68 -28.95
CA ASP A 183 2.47 -22.69 -28.15
C ASP A 183 2.67 -22.89 -26.65
N THR A 184 2.59 -24.15 -26.18
CA THR A 184 2.83 -24.51 -24.77
C THR A 184 4.25 -24.15 -24.31
N LEU A 185 5.26 -24.37 -25.16
CA LEU A 185 6.65 -24.02 -24.84
C LEU A 185 6.87 -22.50 -24.81
N LEU A 186 6.24 -21.78 -25.75
CA LEU A 186 6.27 -20.31 -25.80
C LEU A 186 5.55 -19.67 -24.58
N ASP A 187 4.44 -20.28 -24.12
CA ASP A 187 3.74 -19.88 -22.89
C ASP A 187 4.60 -20.12 -21.64
N ARG A 188 5.28 -21.27 -21.57
CA ARG A 188 6.19 -21.62 -20.47
C ARG A 188 7.41 -20.71 -20.34
N ILE A 189 7.85 -20.06 -21.42
CA ILE A 189 8.89 -19.02 -21.38
C ILE A 189 8.33 -17.60 -21.18
N GLY A 190 7.01 -17.46 -20.97
CA GLY A 190 6.36 -16.22 -20.55
C GLY A 190 5.87 -15.32 -21.69
N ILE A 191 5.77 -15.81 -22.93
CA ILE A 191 5.27 -15.00 -24.05
C ILE A 191 3.74 -14.94 -23.98
N ARG A 192 3.19 -13.72 -23.93
CA ARG A 192 1.73 -13.49 -23.92
C ARG A 192 1.08 -14.09 -25.17
N GLU A 193 -0.12 -14.63 -24.99
CA GLU A 193 -0.90 -15.34 -26.02
C GLU A 193 -0.98 -14.58 -27.36
N GLU A 194 -1.23 -13.27 -27.30
CA GLU A 194 -1.28 -12.38 -28.47
C GLU A 194 -0.02 -12.49 -29.36
N PHE A 195 1.17 -12.56 -28.74
CA PHE A 195 2.43 -12.65 -29.49
C PHE A 195 2.77 -14.08 -29.89
N ARG A 196 2.34 -15.11 -29.15
CA ARG A 196 2.57 -16.50 -29.53
C ARG A 196 1.89 -16.82 -30.85
N ALA A 197 0.64 -16.38 -31.01
CA ALA A 197 -0.12 -16.54 -32.24
C ALA A 197 0.60 -15.89 -33.44
N ILE A 198 1.12 -14.67 -33.25
CA ILE A 198 1.86 -13.94 -34.28
C ILE A 198 3.16 -14.67 -34.63
N TYR A 199 3.95 -15.08 -33.63
CA TYR A 199 5.23 -15.78 -33.88
C TYR A 199 5.06 -17.11 -34.61
N LEU A 200 4.03 -17.88 -34.26
CA LEU A 200 3.74 -19.17 -34.92
C LEU A 200 3.22 -18.98 -36.36
N GLN A 201 2.51 -17.89 -36.64
CA GLN A 201 2.06 -17.57 -38.00
C GLN A 201 3.22 -17.05 -38.88
N GLU A 202 4.04 -16.16 -38.33
CA GLU A 202 5.24 -15.61 -38.99
C GLU A 202 6.25 -16.71 -39.34
N SER A 203 6.46 -17.67 -38.43
CA SER A 203 7.42 -18.75 -38.61
C SER A 203 7.10 -19.63 -39.82
N VAL A 204 5.81 -19.93 -40.07
CA VAL A 204 5.35 -20.73 -41.21
C VAL A 204 5.40 -19.93 -42.51
N ALA A 205 4.96 -18.67 -42.48
CA ALA A 205 4.98 -17.80 -43.66
C ALA A 205 6.41 -17.51 -44.17
N SER A 206 7.41 -17.58 -43.29
CA SER A 206 8.83 -17.39 -43.64
C SER A 206 9.47 -18.62 -44.28
N GLU A 207 8.86 -19.81 -44.20
CA GLU A 207 9.33 -21.04 -44.84
C GLU A 207 8.77 -21.19 -46.27
N GLU A 208 7.56 -20.68 -46.52
CA GLU A 208 6.89 -20.75 -47.82
C GLU A 208 7.39 -19.69 -48.85
N ALA A 209 8.30 -18.79 -48.44
CA ALA A 209 8.86 -17.70 -49.26
C ALA A 209 10.27 -17.99 -49.76
#